data_AF-A0A9W9NUU3-F1
#
_entry.id   AF-A0A9W9NUU3-F1
#
_cell.length_a   1.000
_cell.length_b   1.000
_cell.length_c   1.000
_cell.angle_alpha   90.00
_cell.angle_beta   90.00
_cell.angle_gamma   90.00
#
_symmetry.space_group_name_H-M   'P 1'
#
loop_
_entity.id
_entity.type
_entity.pdbx_description
1 polymer ?
#
loop_
_entity_poly.entity_id
_entity_poly.type
_entity_poly.pdbx_seq_one_letter_code
_entity_poly.pdbx_strand_id
1 'polypeptide(L)'
;MASQKPRTRKQARRRAARSTRRRKPKRKSLPKTHDPLEQAYGYVFVPKGDVYITRHCRRKTKESNQVIYSVWDREGAQRIGLRVPAAVHSEVTRLAGLTARKRARAVEARDARFISQSRKLLQTHFPLMPNDTVNVILGHAFLKGSGRVGRTSTCSDRHKVHLAVEAHIRHRLTAYDALLASGTPPLACP
;
A
#
# COMPACT_ATOMS: atom_id res chain seq x y z
N MET A 1 33.70 -11.97 -48.37
CA MET A 1 32.27 -12.27 -48.16
C MET A 1 31.96 -12.21 -46.67
N ALA A 2 31.43 -11.08 -46.17
CA ALA A 2 31.11 -10.92 -44.74
C ALA A 2 29.66 -11.33 -44.47
N SER A 3 29.50 -12.46 -43.79
CA SER A 3 28.22 -13.10 -43.50
C SER A 3 27.43 -12.32 -42.44
N GLN A 4 26.31 -11.71 -42.81
CA GLN A 4 25.39 -11.04 -41.89
C GLN A 4 24.57 -12.09 -41.13
N LYS A 5 24.86 -12.28 -39.83
CA LYS A 5 24.05 -13.16 -38.96
C LYS A 5 22.64 -12.58 -38.76
N PRO A 6 21.56 -13.37 -38.91
CA PRO A 6 20.20 -12.88 -38.76
C PRO A 6 19.87 -12.54 -37.30
N ARG A 7 19.27 -11.36 -37.10
CA ARG A 7 18.82 -10.87 -35.79
C ARG A 7 17.76 -11.81 -35.21
N THR A 8 18.04 -12.39 -34.05
CA THR A 8 17.13 -13.35 -33.40
C THR A 8 15.82 -12.69 -32.95
N ARG A 9 14.71 -13.43 -33.10
CA ARG A 9 13.33 -13.07 -32.68
C ARG A 9 13.22 -12.60 -31.22
N LYS A 10 14.22 -12.90 -30.38
CA LYS A 10 14.34 -12.49 -28.97
C LYS A 10 14.70 -10.99 -28.81
N GLN A 11 15.48 -10.41 -29.72
CA GLN A 11 15.85 -8.98 -29.69
C GLN A 11 14.67 -8.07 -30.08
N ALA A 12 13.81 -8.50 -31.00
CA ALA A 12 12.60 -7.77 -31.40
C ALA A 12 11.58 -7.65 -30.25
N ARG A 13 11.41 -8.71 -29.44
CA ARG A 13 10.50 -8.73 -28.28
C ARG A 13 10.92 -7.77 -27.16
N ARG A 14 12.22 -7.57 -26.92
CA ARG A 14 12.70 -6.61 -25.89
C ARG A 14 12.45 -5.15 -26.28
N ARG A 15 12.41 -4.81 -27.58
CA ARG A 15 12.09 -3.45 -28.04
C ARG A 15 10.59 -3.14 -27.94
N ALA A 16 9.71 -4.12 -28.21
CA ALA A 16 8.26 -3.95 -28.06
C ALA A 16 7.82 -3.72 -26.60
N ALA A 17 8.50 -4.34 -25.62
CA ALA A 17 8.18 -4.19 -24.20
C ALA A 17 8.61 -2.84 -23.58
N ARG A 18 9.45 -2.05 -24.26
CA ARG A 18 9.87 -0.72 -23.79
C ARG A 18 8.89 0.40 -24.22
N SER A 19 7.99 0.11 -25.16
CA SER A 19 7.09 1.08 -25.81
C SER A 19 5.76 1.30 -25.07
N THR A 20 5.34 0.40 -24.17
CA THR A 20 4.00 0.47 -23.53
C THR A 20 4.03 1.01 -22.10
N ARG A 21 4.99 1.88 -21.73
CA ARG A 21 4.81 2.73 -20.55
C ARG A 21 3.79 3.83 -20.89
N ARG A 22 2.50 3.48 -20.93
CA ARG A 22 1.40 4.46 -20.93
C ARG A 22 1.62 5.39 -19.73
N ARG A 23 2.04 6.63 -20.00
CA ARG A 23 2.09 7.69 -19.00
C ARG A 23 0.69 7.83 -18.44
N LYS A 24 0.51 7.56 -17.14
CA LYS A 24 -0.77 7.79 -16.47
C LYS A 24 -1.16 9.26 -16.70
N PRO A 25 -2.41 9.56 -17.07
CA PRO A 25 -2.84 10.93 -17.30
C PRO A 25 -2.57 11.75 -16.03
N LYS A 26 -1.91 12.91 -16.18
CA LYS A 26 -1.70 13.84 -15.08
C LYS A 26 -3.07 14.16 -14.49
N ARG A 27 -3.25 13.91 -13.19
CA ARG A 27 -4.48 14.30 -12.48
C ARG A 27 -4.61 15.81 -12.61
N LYS A 28 -5.70 16.30 -13.21
CA LYS A 28 -6.02 17.73 -13.20
C LYS A 28 -6.00 18.21 -11.75
N SER A 29 -5.16 19.19 -11.44
CA SER A 29 -5.11 19.81 -10.12
C SER A 29 -6.47 20.44 -9.84
N LEU A 30 -7.02 20.19 -8.66
CA LEU A 30 -8.23 20.88 -8.22
C LEU A 30 -7.94 22.39 -8.12
N PRO A 31 -8.92 23.26 -8.37
CA PRO A 31 -8.75 24.70 -8.17
C PRO A 31 -8.25 24.96 -6.74
N LYS A 32 -7.23 25.82 -6.65
CA LYS A 32 -6.66 26.29 -5.38
C LYS A 32 -7.51 27.46 -4.93
N THR A 33 -8.02 27.42 -3.71
CA THR A 33 -8.92 28.47 -3.22
C THR A 33 -8.70 28.66 -1.73
N HIS A 34 -8.40 29.91 -1.37
CA HIS A 34 -8.32 30.42 0.01
C HIS A 34 -9.54 31.30 0.35
N ASP A 35 -10.52 31.38 -0.57
CA ASP A 35 -11.56 32.39 -0.54
C ASP A 35 -12.61 32.11 0.56
N PRO A 36 -12.87 33.07 1.48
CA PRO A 36 -13.89 32.95 2.52
C PRO A 36 -15.34 32.97 2.01
N LEU A 37 -15.58 33.38 0.76
CA LEU A 37 -16.92 33.61 0.20
C LEU A 37 -17.74 32.35 -0.09
N GLU A 38 -17.18 31.16 0.05
CA GLU A 38 -17.89 29.88 -0.22
C GLU A 38 -18.65 29.30 0.98
N GLN A 39 -18.45 29.84 2.20
CA GLN A 39 -19.29 29.48 3.35
C GLN A 39 -20.80 29.71 3.07
N ALA A 40 -21.12 30.62 2.13
CA ALA A 40 -22.48 31.02 1.77
C ALA A 40 -23.20 30.11 0.75
N TYR A 41 -22.49 29.24 0.01
CA TYR A 41 -23.06 28.48 -1.12
C TYR A 41 -23.34 27.00 -0.85
N GLY A 42 -23.48 26.61 0.43
CA GLY A 42 -23.81 25.23 0.79
C GLY A 42 -22.65 24.24 0.65
N TYR A 43 -21.41 24.70 0.75
CA TYR A 43 -20.21 23.85 0.79
C TYR A 43 -19.70 23.66 2.22
N VAL A 44 -19.39 22.43 2.57
CA VAL A 44 -18.85 22.02 3.88
C VAL A 44 -17.39 21.65 3.74
N PHE A 45 -16.61 22.05 4.75
CA PHE A 45 -15.20 21.69 4.87
C PHE A 45 -15.05 20.25 5.38
N VAL A 46 -14.25 19.45 4.68
CA VAL A 46 -13.90 18.08 5.05
C VAL A 46 -12.39 18.00 5.28
N PRO A 47 -11.93 17.70 6.50
CA PRO A 47 -10.52 17.60 6.81
C PRO A 47 -9.87 16.37 6.14
N LYS A 48 -8.54 16.42 5.98
CA LYS A 48 -7.75 15.22 5.63
C LYS A 48 -7.82 14.21 6.78
N GLY A 49 -7.87 12.91 6.44
CA GLY A 49 -7.79 11.83 7.43
C GLY A 49 -8.66 10.63 7.06
N ASP A 50 -9.97 10.84 6.96
CA ASP A 50 -10.88 9.77 6.58
C ASP A 50 -10.81 9.49 5.07
N VAL A 51 -10.14 8.39 4.71
CA VAL A 51 -9.98 7.93 3.32
C VAL A 51 -11.32 7.58 2.69
N TYR A 52 -12.28 7.06 3.46
CA TYR A 52 -13.61 6.73 2.94
C TYR A 52 -14.35 8.02 2.59
N ILE A 53 -14.48 8.96 3.54
CA ILE A 53 -15.22 10.22 3.33
C ILE A 53 -14.60 11.02 2.18
N THR A 54 -13.30 11.32 2.26
CA THR A 54 -12.63 12.15 1.24
C THR A 54 -12.67 11.55 -0.17
N ARG A 55 -12.57 10.22 -0.29
CA ARG A 55 -12.68 9.51 -1.59
C ARG A 55 -14.11 9.57 -2.13
N HIS A 56 -15.10 9.30 -1.28
CA HIS A 56 -16.50 9.23 -1.70
C HIS A 56 -17.06 10.60 -2.01
N CYS A 57 -16.72 11.64 -1.24
CA CYS A 57 -17.11 13.01 -1.56
C CYS A 57 -16.53 13.45 -2.90
N ARG A 58 -15.24 13.14 -3.19
CA ARG A 58 -14.65 13.45 -4.51
C ARG A 58 -15.37 12.74 -5.65
N ARG A 59 -15.72 11.47 -5.46
CA ARG A 59 -16.40 10.68 -6.48
C ARG A 59 -17.82 11.19 -6.73
N LYS A 60 -18.62 11.36 -5.66
CA LYS A 60 -20.00 11.81 -5.76
C LYS A 60 -20.13 13.23 -6.28
N THR A 61 -19.30 14.15 -5.82
CA THR A 61 -19.31 15.54 -6.34
C THR A 61 -18.99 15.57 -7.83
N LYS A 62 -18.09 14.68 -8.30
CA LYS A 62 -17.82 14.50 -9.73
C LYS A 62 -19.00 13.88 -10.49
N GLU A 63 -19.68 12.90 -9.91
CA GLU A 63 -20.90 12.29 -10.47
C GLU A 63 -22.04 13.33 -10.60
N SER A 64 -22.12 14.28 -9.66
CA SER A 64 -23.09 15.39 -9.67
C SER A 64 -22.66 16.60 -10.52
N ASN A 65 -21.56 16.52 -11.27
CA ASN A 65 -20.98 17.63 -12.05
C ASN A 65 -20.74 18.92 -11.24
N GLN A 66 -20.49 18.80 -9.94
CA GLN A 66 -20.20 19.92 -9.06
C GLN A 66 -18.68 20.09 -8.87
N VAL A 67 -18.26 21.29 -8.46
CA VAL A 67 -16.84 21.61 -8.27
C VAL A 67 -16.38 21.16 -6.88
N ILE A 68 -15.12 20.73 -6.78
CA ILE A 68 -14.48 20.39 -5.50
C ILE A 68 -13.30 21.33 -5.32
N TYR A 69 -13.24 22.01 -4.18
CA TYR A 69 -12.13 22.90 -3.87
C TYR A 69 -11.14 22.22 -2.95
N SER A 70 -9.84 22.40 -3.22
CA SER A 70 -8.79 21.95 -2.29
C SER A 70 -8.43 23.09 -1.35
N VAL A 71 -8.54 22.83 -0.05
CA VAL A 71 -8.16 23.79 0.99
C VAL A 71 -6.72 23.53 1.39
N TRP A 72 -5.93 24.58 1.31
CA TRP A 72 -4.53 24.62 1.72
C TRP A 72 -4.38 25.44 2.98
N ASP A 73 -3.26 25.23 3.66
CA ASP A 73 -2.87 26.06 4.81
C ASP A 73 -2.69 27.53 4.41
N ARG A 74 -2.72 28.44 5.37
CA ARG A 74 -2.50 29.88 5.14
C ARG A 74 -1.17 30.14 4.43
N GLU A 75 -0.16 29.32 4.74
CA GLU A 75 1.17 29.36 4.12
C GLU A 75 1.27 28.59 2.80
N GLY A 76 0.21 27.88 2.39
CA GLY A 76 0.16 27.08 1.16
C GLY A 76 1.02 25.80 1.17
N ALA A 77 1.77 25.54 2.25
CA ALA A 77 2.73 24.44 2.34
C ALA A 77 2.05 23.05 2.33
N GLN A 78 0.89 22.92 2.97
CA GLN A 78 0.18 21.63 3.07
C GLN A 78 -1.30 21.76 2.73
N ARG A 79 -1.84 20.72 2.08
CA ARG A 79 -3.29 20.61 1.87
C ARG A 79 -3.95 20.13 3.16
N ILE A 80 -4.83 20.95 3.72
CA ILE A 80 -5.57 20.63 4.95
C ILE A 80 -6.79 19.76 4.65
N GLY A 81 -7.50 20.02 3.56
CA GLY A 81 -8.77 19.35 3.31
C GLY A 81 -9.39 19.63 1.95
N LEU A 82 -10.70 19.40 1.88
CA LEU A 82 -11.55 19.54 0.70
C LEU A 82 -12.79 20.33 1.08
N ARG A 83 -13.27 21.23 0.22
CA ARG A 83 -14.65 21.72 0.31
C ARG A 83 -15.50 20.97 -0.68
N VAL A 84 -16.61 20.45 -0.19
CA VAL A 84 -17.57 19.66 -0.95
C VAL A 84 -18.98 20.11 -0.60
N PRO A 85 -19.95 19.93 -1.51
CA PRO A 85 -21.35 20.27 -1.25
C PRO A 85 -21.89 19.57 0.01
N ALA A 86 -22.68 20.28 0.81
CA ALA A 86 -23.22 19.79 2.08
C ALA A 86 -24.06 18.51 1.89
N ALA A 87 -24.88 18.46 0.83
CA ALA A 87 -25.70 17.30 0.48
C ALA A 87 -24.86 16.05 0.19
N VAL A 88 -23.72 16.22 -0.49
CA VAL A 88 -22.80 15.11 -0.76
C VAL A 88 -22.13 14.64 0.54
N HIS A 89 -21.70 15.58 1.39
CA HIS A 89 -21.05 15.24 2.65
C HIS A 89 -21.99 14.49 3.61
N SER A 90 -23.23 14.95 3.78
CA SER A 90 -24.21 14.30 4.65
C SER A 90 -24.55 12.88 4.17
N GLU A 91 -24.76 12.71 2.87
CA GLU A 91 -25.05 11.41 2.28
C GLU A 91 -23.86 10.44 2.44
N VAL A 92 -22.63 10.91 2.19
CA VAL A 92 -21.41 10.11 2.35
C VAL A 92 -21.19 9.73 3.81
N THR A 93 -21.45 10.64 4.76
CA THR A 93 -21.33 10.37 6.20
C THR A 93 -22.34 9.31 6.65
N ARG A 94 -23.59 9.41 6.20
CA ARG A 94 -24.62 8.40 6.45
C ARG A 94 -24.21 7.03 5.91
N LEU A 95 -23.73 6.98 4.65
CA LEU A 95 -23.23 5.73 4.04
C LEU A 95 -22.00 5.19 4.74
N ALA A 96 -21.12 6.05 5.26
CA ALA A 96 -19.95 5.64 6.02
C ALA A 96 -20.35 4.87 7.28
N GLY A 97 -21.34 5.37 8.02
CA GLY A 97 -21.90 4.70 9.19
C GLY A 97 -22.55 3.36 8.83
N LEU A 98 -23.45 3.35 7.85
CA LEU A 98 -24.16 2.13 7.43
C LEU A 98 -23.23 1.04 6.92
N THR A 99 -22.15 1.40 6.23
CA THR A 99 -21.20 0.43 5.65
C THR A 99 -20.02 0.11 6.55
N ALA A 100 -19.88 0.76 7.71
CA ALA A 100 -18.71 0.61 8.58
C ALA A 100 -18.44 -0.84 8.95
N ARG A 101 -19.46 -1.56 9.45
CA ARG A 101 -19.35 -2.97 9.84
C ARG A 101 -19.01 -3.87 8.65
N LYS A 102 -19.66 -3.68 7.50
CA LYS A 102 -19.39 -4.44 6.28
C LYS A 102 -17.96 -4.22 5.78
N ARG A 103 -17.46 -2.98 5.84
CA ARG A 103 -16.08 -2.63 5.47
C ARG A 103 -15.06 -3.26 6.41
N ALA A 104 -15.31 -3.21 7.73
CA ALA A 104 -14.45 -3.85 8.73
C ALA A 104 -14.32 -5.35 8.45
N ARG A 105 -15.46 -6.06 8.31
CA ARG A 105 -15.48 -7.49 7.97
C ARG A 105 -14.77 -7.81 6.65
N ALA A 106 -14.94 -6.97 5.62
CA ALA A 106 -14.26 -7.17 4.35
C ALA A 106 -12.73 -7.00 4.47
N VAL A 107 -12.27 -6.10 5.33
CA VAL A 107 -10.83 -5.92 5.61
C VAL A 107 -10.30 -7.11 6.41
N GLU A 108 -11.01 -7.56 7.44
CA GLU A 108 -10.66 -8.76 8.22
C GLU A 108 -10.59 -10.00 7.34
N ALA A 109 -11.60 -10.25 6.50
CA ALA A 109 -11.61 -11.39 5.59
C ALA A 109 -10.45 -11.34 4.58
N ARG A 110 -10.08 -10.15 4.09
CA ARG A 110 -8.90 -9.99 3.22
C ARG A 110 -7.60 -10.29 3.98
N ASP A 111 -7.49 -9.81 5.21
CA ASP A 111 -6.30 -10.04 6.04
C ASP A 111 -6.15 -11.52 6.41
N ALA A 112 -7.24 -12.19 6.76
CA ALA A 112 -7.26 -13.63 7.01
C ALA A 112 -6.83 -14.43 5.78
N ARG A 113 -7.33 -14.08 4.58
CA ARG A 113 -6.88 -14.70 3.31
C ARG A 113 -5.40 -14.46 3.03
N PHE A 114 -4.91 -13.27 3.34
CA PHE A 114 -3.49 -12.94 3.16
C PHE A 114 -2.59 -13.76 4.10
N ILE A 115 -2.99 -13.90 5.36
CA ILE A 115 -2.27 -14.74 6.34
C ILE A 115 -2.34 -16.21 5.94
N SER A 116 -3.49 -16.73 5.51
CA SER A 116 -3.60 -18.13 5.08
C SER A 116 -2.77 -18.43 3.84
N GLN A 117 -2.72 -17.50 2.87
CA GLN A 117 -1.85 -17.62 1.71
C GLN A 117 -0.37 -17.61 2.12
N SER A 118 0.02 -16.73 3.04
CA SER A 118 1.40 -16.63 3.54
C SER A 118 1.81 -17.90 4.30
N ARG A 119 0.90 -18.48 5.11
CA ARG A 119 1.10 -19.78 5.77
C ARG A 119 1.35 -20.88 4.74
N LYS A 120 0.52 -20.97 3.70
CA LYS A 120 0.68 -21.98 2.65
C LYS A 120 2.03 -21.85 1.96
N LEU A 121 2.48 -20.62 1.68
CA LEU A 121 3.80 -20.37 1.10
C LEU A 121 4.94 -20.79 2.03
N LEU A 122 4.85 -20.51 3.33
CA LEU A 122 5.82 -20.96 4.33
C LEU A 122 5.92 -22.49 4.35
N GLN A 123 4.79 -23.18 4.44
CA GLN A 123 4.75 -24.65 4.46
C GLN A 123 5.24 -25.28 3.15
N THR A 124 4.98 -24.62 2.01
CA THR A 124 5.46 -25.10 0.70
C THR A 124 6.97 -24.94 0.54
N HIS A 125 7.55 -23.85 1.04
CA HIS A 125 8.99 -23.58 0.92
C HIS A 125 9.82 -24.23 2.03
N PHE A 126 9.22 -24.48 3.20
CA PHE A 126 9.88 -25.04 4.38
C PHE A 126 9.03 -26.18 4.97
N PRO A 127 8.96 -27.35 4.31
CA PRO A 127 8.07 -28.44 4.72
C PRO A 127 8.43 -29.08 6.06
N LEU A 128 9.70 -28.98 6.50
CA LEU A 128 10.19 -29.52 7.77
C LEU A 128 10.01 -28.55 8.95
N MET A 129 9.41 -27.37 8.74
CA MET A 129 9.27 -26.35 9.78
C MET A 129 8.13 -26.70 10.76
N PRO A 130 8.36 -26.66 12.09
CA PRO A 130 7.29 -26.83 13.07
C PRO A 130 6.19 -25.77 12.92
N ASN A 131 4.94 -26.18 13.16
CA ASN A 131 3.79 -25.27 13.04
C ASN A 131 3.86 -24.09 14.02
N ASP A 132 4.47 -24.29 15.20
CA ASP A 132 4.66 -23.22 16.18
C ASP A 132 5.59 -22.12 15.65
N THR A 133 6.71 -22.51 15.02
CA THR A 133 7.62 -21.58 14.35
C THR A 133 6.92 -20.82 13.22
N VAL A 134 6.10 -21.50 12.42
CA VAL A 134 5.28 -20.86 11.37
C VAL A 134 4.36 -19.80 11.98
N ASN A 135 3.69 -20.11 13.11
CA ASN A 135 2.81 -19.18 13.80
C ASN A 135 3.58 -17.94 14.31
N VAL A 136 4.75 -18.14 14.90
CA VAL A 136 5.62 -17.05 15.38
C VAL A 136 6.04 -16.14 14.24
N ILE A 137 6.48 -16.71 13.12
CA ILE A 137 6.91 -15.94 11.94
C ILE A 137 5.73 -15.15 11.35
N LEU A 138 4.56 -15.77 11.22
CA LEU A 138 3.35 -15.08 10.73
C LEU A 138 2.92 -13.95 11.66
N GLY A 139 2.92 -14.20 12.97
CA GLY A 139 2.56 -13.21 13.99
C GLY A 139 3.54 -12.03 14.06
N HIS A 140 4.81 -12.24 13.69
CA HIS A 140 5.82 -11.20 13.71
C HIS A 140 6.00 -10.51 12.35
N ALA A 141 6.47 -11.25 11.34
CA ALA A 141 6.87 -10.70 10.04
C ALA A 141 5.69 -10.29 9.16
N PHE A 142 4.53 -10.92 9.33
CA PHE A 142 3.32 -10.65 8.57
C PHE A 142 2.27 -9.90 9.40
N LEU A 143 2.64 -9.23 10.49
CA LEU A 143 1.72 -8.39 11.25
C LEU A 143 1.26 -7.17 10.45
N LYS A 144 -0.05 -6.93 10.38
CA LYS A 144 -0.63 -5.78 9.68
C LYS A 144 -0.15 -4.46 10.31
N GLY A 145 0.21 -3.49 9.46
CA GLY A 145 0.63 -2.16 9.90
C GLY A 145 2.06 -2.08 10.47
N SER A 146 2.80 -3.18 10.50
CA SER A 146 4.15 -3.23 11.10
C SER A 146 5.27 -2.66 10.22
N GLY A 147 5.03 -2.44 8.93
CA GLY A 147 6.09 -2.08 7.98
C GLY A 147 7.13 -3.19 7.73
N ARG A 148 6.93 -4.39 8.29
CA ARG A 148 7.86 -5.52 8.17
C ARG A 148 7.81 -6.19 6.80
N VAL A 149 8.84 -6.98 6.51
CA VAL A 149 9.07 -7.63 5.21
C VAL A 149 7.85 -8.37 4.66
N GLY A 150 7.07 -9.02 5.52
CA GLY A 150 5.86 -9.75 5.12
C GLY A 150 4.76 -8.85 4.54
N ARG A 151 4.77 -7.54 4.84
CA ARG A 151 3.75 -6.57 4.37
C ARG A 151 4.26 -5.59 3.31
N THR A 152 5.52 -5.70 2.90
CA THR A 152 6.10 -4.81 1.91
C THR A 152 5.59 -5.14 0.50
N SER A 153 5.33 -4.12 -0.33
CA SER A 153 4.91 -4.30 -1.72
C SER A 153 6.06 -4.38 -2.73
N THR A 154 7.30 -4.24 -2.28
CA THR A 154 8.50 -4.18 -3.13
C THR A 154 9.07 -5.55 -3.48
N CYS A 155 8.72 -6.59 -2.71
CA CYS A 155 9.23 -7.95 -2.87
C CYS A 155 8.13 -8.92 -3.32
N SER A 156 8.51 -10.01 -3.99
CA SER A 156 7.59 -11.12 -4.28
C SER A 156 7.26 -11.90 -3.00
N ASP A 157 6.09 -12.54 -2.95
CA ASP A 157 5.65 -13.24 -1.74
C ASP A 157 6.59 -14.39 -1.34
N ARG A 158 7.18 -15.07 -2.33
CA ARG A 158 8.26 -16.04 -2.10
C ARG A 158 9.45 -15.42 -1.37
N HIS A 159 9.94 -14.27 -1.86
CA HIS A 159 11.09 -13.62 -1.26
C HIS A 159 10.79 -13.14 0.16
N LYS A 160 9.57 -12.62 0.41
CA LYS A 160 9.13 -12.23 1.77
C LYS A 160 9.19 -13.39 2.76
N VAL A 161 8.76 -14.58 2.33
CA VAL A 161 8.78 -15.78 3.14
C VAL A 161 10.21 -16.19 3.50
N HIS A 162 11.15 -16.14 2.55
CA HIS A 162 12.56 -16.45 2.82
C HIS A 162 13.17 -15.44 3.81
N LEU A 163 12.99 -14.13 3.56
CA LEU A 163 13.51 -13.08 4.43
C LEU A 163 12.90 -13.16 5.84
N ALA A 164 11.62 -13.51 5.96
CA ALA A 164 10.96 -13.66 7.26
C ALA A 164 11.55 -14.83 8.07
N VAL A 165 11.83 -15.95 7.41
CA VAL A 165 12.47 -17.12 8.05
C VAL A 165 13.91 -16.82 8.41
N GLU A 166 14.66 -16.21 7.50
CA GLU A 166 16.06 -15.84 7.73
C GLU A 166 16.19 -14.85 8.90
N ALA A 167 15.32 -13.84 8.97
CA ALA A 167 15.25 -12.93 10.10
C ALA A 167 14.88 -13.65 11.40
N HIS A 168 13.94 -14.61 11.37
CA HIS A 168 13.60 -15.39 12.54
C HIS A 168 14.80 -16.21 13.05
N ILE A 169 15.54 -16.88 12.15
CA ILE A 169 16.74 -17.64 12.51
C ILE A 169 17.78 -16.70 13.14
N ARG A 170 18.07 -15.56 12.50
CA ARG A 170 19.03 -14.57 13.00
C ARG A 170 18.71 -14.08 14.41
N HIS A 171 17.46 -13.72 14.68
CA HIS A 171 17.11 -13.06 15.94
C HIS A 171 16.64 -14.02 17.04
N ARG A 172 16.32 -15.28 16.71
CA ARG A 172 15.79 -16.25 17.69
C ARG A 172 16.64 -17.48 17.89
N LEU A 173 17.39 -17.91 16.88
CA LEU A 173 18.14 -19.16 16.91
C LEU A 173 19.66 -18.94 16.95
N THR A 174 20.11 -17.70 16.77
CA THR A 174 21.52 -17.36 16.88
C THR A 174 21.72 -16.20 17.85
N ALA A 175 22.92 -16.11 18.42
CA ALA A 175 23.34 -14.98 19.26
C ALA A 175 23.64 -13.71 18.43
N TYR A 176 23.01 -13.54 17.27
CA TYR A 176 23.34 -12.49 16.31
C TYR A 176 23.27 -11.10 16.92
N ASP A 177 22.20 -10.81 17.67
CA ASP A 177 22.00 -9.50 18.29
C ASP A 177 23.08 -9.21 19.36
N ALA A 178 23.50 -10.25 20.10
CA ALA A 178 24.58 -10.14 21.09
C ALA A 178 25.95 -9.93 20.43
N LEU A 179 26.24 -10.66 19.34
CA LEU A 179 27.49 -10.52 18.58
C LEU A 179 27.59 -9.17 17.87
N LEU A 180 26.47 -8.67 17.34
CA LEU A 180 26.39 -7.35 16.74
C LEU A 180 26.62 -6.26 17.80
N ALA A 181 26.05 -6.42 19.00
CA ALA A 181 26.27 -5.50 20.12
C ALA A 181 27.71 -5.54 20.65
N SER A 182 28.38 -6.69 20.60
CA SER A 182 29.79 -6.84 21.01
C SER A 182 30.81 -6.40 19.95
N GLY A 183 30.35 -5.90 18.79
CA GLY A 183 31.21 -5.46 17.69
C GLY A 183 31.98 -6.60 17.02
N THR A 184 31.63 -7.86 17.32
CA THR A 184 32.30 -9.03 16.78
C THR A 184 31.62 -9.39 15.45
N PRO A 185 32.35 -9.39 14.32
CA PRO A 185 31.73 -9.73 13.04
C PRO A 185 31.18 -11.16 13.10
N PRO A 186 30.01 -11.42 12.48
CA PRO A 186 29.44 -12.76 12.46
C PRO A 186 30.43 -13.73 11.83
N LEU A 187 30.57 -14.91 12.43
CA LEU A 187 31.49 -15.95 11.98
C LEU A 187 31.31 -16.19 10.47
N ALA A 188 32.35 -15.90 9.69
CA ALA A 188 32.36 -16.21 8.27
C ALA A 188 32.27 -17.73 8.12
N CYS A 189 31.21 -18.21 7.46
CA CYS A 189 31.16 -19.61 7.06
C CYS A 189 32.25 -19.88 6.00
N PRO A 190 33.01 -20.98 6.10
CA PRO A 190 33.95 -21.40 5.05
C PRO A 190 33.23 -21.78 3.75
#